data_AF-A0A9D3U8X5-F1
#
_entry.id   AF-A0A9D3U8X5-F1
#
_cell.length_a   1.000
_cell.length_b   1.000
_cell.length_c   1.000
_cell.angle_alpha   90.00
_cell.angle_beta   90.00
_cell.angle_gamma   90.00
#
_symmetry.space_group_name_H-M   'P 1'
#
loop_
_entity.id
_entity.type
_entity.pdbx_description
1 polymer ?
#
loop_
_entity_poly.entity_id
_entity_poly.type
_entity_poly.pdbx_seq_one_letter_code
_entity_poly.pdbx_strand_id
1 'polypeptide(L)'
;MSLPGVVQKFTFEGLLRELLSLNWTEPALVEVLGRYLEAMGPFLKYFPDAVASVINKLFELLNSLPFIVKDPSTSSAGHARLQICTSFIRKAKAADKSILPHMKVLLI
;
A
#
# COMPACT_ATOMS: atom_id res chain seq x y z
N MET A 1 28.10 19.39 5.46
CA MET A 1 26.86 20.17 5.63
C MET A 1 25.79 19.52 4.76
N SER A 2 25.06 18.56 5.32
CA SER A 2 24.09 17.74 4.58
C SER A 2 22.82 18.56 4.39
N LEU A 3 22.37 18.74 3.14
CA LEU A 3 21.12 19.44 2.85
C LEU A 3 19.95 18.70 3.54
N PRO A 4 19.08 19.39 4.30
CA PRO A 4 18.00 18.77 5.06
C PRO A 4 17.08 17.88 4.20
N GLY A 5 16.91 18.20 2.91
CA GLY A 5 16.14 17.38 1.97
C GLY A 5 16.78 16.04 1.60
N VAL A 6 18.12 15.91 1.65
CA VAL A 6 18.82 14.65 1.33
C VAL A 6 18.69 13.66 2.48
N VAL A 7 18.79 14.15 3.73
CA VAL A 7 18.59 13.33 4.93
C VAL A 7 17.13 12.85 4.99
N GLN A 8 16.18 13.75 4.74
CA GLN A 8 14.75 13.41 4.72
C GLN A 8 14.43 12.35 3.66
N LYS A 9 14.96 12.47 2.44
CA LYS A 9 14.80 11.44 1.40
C LYS A 9 15.31 10.08 1.89
N PHE A 10 16.51 10.03 2.45
CA PHE A 10 17.14 8.79 2.89
C PHE A 10 16.34 8.10 4.01
N THR A 11 15.77 8.87 4.95
CA THR A 11 14.94 8.33 6.03
C THR A 11 13.62 7.74 5.52
N PHE A 12 12.91 8.44 4.63
CA PHE A 12 11.64 7.94 4.09
C PHE A 12 11.84 6.77 3.12
N GLU A 13 12.91 6.77 2.34
CA GLU A 13 13.26 5.67 1.45
C GLU A 13 13.64 4.40 2.24
N GLY A 14 14.42 4.54 3.32
CA GLY A 14 14.75 3.44 4.23
C GLY A 14 13.51 2.88 4.93
N LEU A 15 12.66 3.75 5.48
CA LEU A 15 11.40 3.36 6.11
C LEU A 15 10.47 2.65 5.13
N LEU A 16 10.35 3.15 3.90
CA LEU A 16 9.53 2.52 2.88
C LEU A 16 10.05 1.11 2.55
N ARG A 17 11.36 0.94 2.42
CA ARG A 17 11.98 -0.37 2.19
C ARG A 17 11.66 -1.35 3.32
N GLU A 18 11.71 -0.91 4.58
CA GLU A 18 11.33 -1.74 5.72
C GLU A 18 9.84 -2.10 5.68
N LEU A 19 8.94 -1.15 5.41
CA LEU A 19 7.51 -1.43 5.31
C LEU A 19 7.19 -2.44 4.20
N LEU A 20 7.92 -2.37 3.07
CA LEU A 20 7.74 -3.29 1.95
C LEU A 20 8.26 -4.71 2.25
N SER A 21 9.19 -4.88 3.19
CA SER A 21 9.74 -6.20 3.54
C SER A 21 8.87 -6.98 4.54
N LEU A 22 7.90 -6.32 5.18
CA LEU A 22 7.00 -6.94 6.16
C LEU A 22 5.98 -7.86 5.48
N ASN A 23 5.94 -9.13 5.88
CA ASN A 23 4.99 -10.13 5.34
C ASN A 23 3.89 -10.48 6.33
N TRP A 24 3.31 -9.46 6.98
CA TRP A 24 2.26 -9.66 7.96
C TRP A 24 0.99 -10.21 7.31
N THR A 25 0.40 -11.23 7.93
CA THR A 25 -0.81 -11.91 7.46
C THR A 25 -2.00 -11.71 8.40
N GLU A 26 -1.75 -11.25 9.64
CA GLU A 26 -2.80 -10.96 10.60
C GLU A 26 -3.61 -9.72 10.16
N PRO A 27 -4.96 -9.78 10.14
CA PRO A 27 -5.79 -8.70 9.59
C PRO A 27 -5.53 -7.31 10.19
N ALA A 28 -5.30 -7.22 11.50
CA ALA A 28 -5.02 -5.96 12.17
C ALA A 28 -3.65 -5.37 11.74
N LEU A 29 -2.63 -6.22 11.59
CA LEU A 29 -1.31 -5.81 11.14
C LEU A 29 -1.31 -5.41 9.67
N VAL A 30 -2.03 -6.17 8.84
CA VAL A 30 -2.25 -5.85 7.41
C VAL A 30 -2.93 -4.48 7.26
N GLU A 31 -3.95 -4.19 8.08
CA GLU A 31 -4.62 -2.88 8.05
C GLU A 31 -3.66 -1.74 8.44
N VAL A 32 -2.90 -1.91 9.52
CA VAL A 32 -1.92 -0.92 9.98
C VAL A 32 -0.86 -0.66 8.91
N LEU A 33 -0.33 -1.71 8.29
CA LEU A 33 0.66 -1.59 7.21
C LEU A 33 0.06 -0.88 5.98
N GLY A 34 -1.18 -1.20 5.60
CA GLY A 34 -1.90 -0.50 4.54
C GLY A 34 -2.05 1.00 4.81
N ARG A 35 -2.39 1.39 6.05
CA ARG A 35 -2.50 2.80 6.45
C ARG A 35 -1.16 3.54 6.39
N TYR A 36 -0.06 2.91 6.82
CA TYR A 36 1.27 3.50 6.69
C TYR A 36 1.66 3.70 5.22
N LEU A 37 1.43 2.70 4.37
CA LEU A 37 1.68 2.83 2.92
C LEU A 37 0.77 3.88 2.27
N GLU A 38 -0.47 4.06 2.73
CA GLU A 38 -1.35 5.16 2.30
C GLU A 38 -0.77 6.53 2.67
N ALA A 39 -0.34 6.70 3.92
CA ALA A 39 0.24 7.93 4.44
C ALA A 39 1.53 8.36 3.71
N MET A 40 2.25 7.42 3.08
CA MET A 40 3.40 7.73 2.22
C MET A 40 3.04 8.42 0.89
N GLY A 41 1.75 8.66 0.60
CA GLY A 41 1.28 9.31 -0.62
C GLY A 41 2.03 10.60 -1.03
N PRO A 42 2.25 11.58 -0.12
CA PRO A 42 3.02 12.78 -0.42
C PRO A 42 4.47 12.50 -0.82
N PHE A 43 5.12 11.51 -0.20
CA PHE A 43 6.50 11.11 -0.54
C PHE A 43 6.54 10.48 -1.95
N LEU A 44 5.61 9.56 -2.24
CA LEU A 44 5.53 8.87 -3.53
C LEU A 44 5.27 9.82 -4.72
N LYS A 45 4.66 10.98 -4.49
CA LYS A 45 4.50 12.03 -5.52
C LYS A 45 5.84 12.51 -6.07
N TYR A 46 6.89 12.53 -5.26
CA TYR A 46 8.23 12.96 -5.65
C TYR A 46 9.15 11.79 -6.06
N PHE A 47 8.73 10.54 -5.78
CA PHE A 47 9.49 9.32 -6.05
C PHE A 47 8.62 8.29 -6.78
N PRO A 48 8.33 8.53 -8.08
CA PRO A 48 7.41 7.70 -8.85
C PRO A 48 7.89 6.24 -9.00
N ASP A 49 9.21 6.00 -8.98
CA ASP A 49 9.80 4.66 -9.11
C ASP A 49 9.36 3.70 -7.99
N ALA A 50 9.02 4.23 -6.81
CA ALA A 50 8.58 3.44 -5.67
C ALA A 50 7.08 3.10 -5.70
N VAL A 51 6.29 3.74 -6.57
CA VAL A 51 4.83 3.57 -6.63
C VAL A 51 4.46 2.13 -7.00
N ALA A 52 5.14 1.54 -7.98
CA ALA A 52 4.88 0.17 -8.42
C ALA A 52 5.10 -0.84 -7.28
N SER A 53 6.19 -0.70 -6.51
CA SER A 53 6.48 -1.56 -5.37
C SER A 53 5.43 -1.44 -4.26
N VAL A 54 4.95 -0.21 -3.98
CA VAL A 54 3.87 0.02 -3.02
C VAL A 54 2.56 -0.62 -3.47
N ILE A 55 2.22 -0.50 -4.75
CA ILE A 55 1.02 -1.13 -5.31
C ILE A 55 1.10 -2.66 -5.21
N ASN A 56 2.23 -3.25 -5.61
CA ASN A 56 2.44 -4.70 -5.51
C ASN A 56 2.32 -5.19 -4.07
N LYS A 57 2.87 -4.43 -3.10
CA LYS A 57 2.75 -4.80 -1.69
C LYS A 57 1.30 -4.76 -1.20
N LEU A 58 0.52 -3.77 -1.61
CA LEU A 58 -0.91 -3.70 -1.27
C LEU A 58 -1.68 -4.90 -1.84
N PHE A 59 -1.34 -5.38 -3.04
CA PHE A 59 -1.91 -6.61 -3.61
C PHE A 59 -1.54 -7.85 -2.82
N GLU A 60 -0.26 -7.98 -2.46
CA GLU A 60 0.23 -9.08 -1.64
C GLU A 60 -0.53 -9.14 -0.30
N LEU A 61 -0.69 -8.00 0.37
CA LEU A 61 -1.45 -7.88 1.62
C LEU A 61 -2.92 -8.26 1.42
N LEU A 62 -3.54 -7.82 0.32
CA LEU A 62 -4.93 -8.18 0.00
C LEU A 62 -5.11 -9.69 -0.17
N ASN A 63 -4.18 -10.35 -0.87
CA ASN A 63 -4.19 -11.79 -1.12
C ASN A 63 -3.85 -12.62 0.14
N SER A 64 -3.11 -12.04 1.10
CA SER A 64 -2.78 -12.71 2.36
C SER A 64 -3.98 -12.85 3.31
N LEU A 65 -5.02 -12.02 3.13
CA LEU A 65 -6.21 -12.03 3.98
C LEU A 65 -7.14 -13.19 3.59
N PRO A 66 -7.57 -14.04 4.54
CA PRO A 66 -8.41 -15.20 4.24
C PRO A 66 -9.72 -14.79 3.56
N PHE A 67 -10.07 -15.50 2.47
CA PHE A 67 -11.28 -15.27 1.68
C PHE A 67 -12.54 -15.85 2.32
N ILE A 68 -12.39 -16.86 3.18
CA ILE A 68 -13.52 -17.56 3.81
C ILE A 68 -13.94 -16.80 5.06
N VAL A 69 -14.95 -15.96 4.89
CA VAL A 69 -15.59 -15.23 5.96
C VAL A 69 -17.01 -15.77 6.11
N LYS A 70 -17.30 -16.39 7.27
CA LYS A 70 -18.66 -16.86 7.63
C LYS A 70 -19.67 -15.72 7.72
N ASP A 71 -19.21 -14.48 7.90
CA ASP A 71 -20.06 -13.29 7.94
C ASP A 71 -19.29 -12.02 7.51
N PRO A 72 -19.46 -11.53 6.25
CA PRO A 72 -18.65 -10.46 5.66
C PRO A 72 -18.81 -9.10 6.35
N SER A 73 -19.86 -8.95 7.16
CA SER A 73 -20.22 -7.69 7.84
C SER A 73 -19.55 -7.52 9.21
N THR A 74 -19.08 -8.60 9.84
CA THR A 74 -18.55 -8.61 11.22
C THR A 74 -17.12 -9.09 11.34
N SER A 75 -16.50 -9.57 10.25
CA SER A 75 -15.10 -10.01 10.31
C SER A 75 -14.11 -8.86 10.09
N SER A 76 -13.08 -8.81 10.94
CA SER A 76 -11.92 -7.92 10.80
C SER A 76 -11.24 -8.01 9.42
N ALA A 77 -11.29 -9.19 8.78
CA ALA A 77 -10.80 -9.40 7.42
C ALA A 77 -11.61 -8.64 6.35
N GLY A 78 -12.94 -8.53 6.52
CA GLY A 78 -13.80 -7.73 5.65
C GLY A 78 -13.49 -6.24 5.74
N HIS A 79 -13.28 -5.73 6.95
CA HIS A 79 -12.89 -4.34 7.18
C HIS A 79 -11.51 -4.02 6.56
N ALA A 80 -10.51 -4.89 6.80
CA ALA A 80 -9.17 -4.74 6.23
C ALA A 80 -9.19 -4.72 4.69
N ARG A 81 -9.98 -5.61 4.06
CA ARG A 81 -10.17 -5.60 2.59
C ARG A 81 -10.76 -4.29 2.09
N LEU A 82 -11.80 -3.78 2.74
CA LEU A 82 -12.44 -2.54 2.33
C LEU A 82 -11.48 -1.35 2.45
N GLN A 83 -10.69 -1.30 3.53
CA GLN A 83 -9.66 -0.27 3.72
C GLN A 83 -8.63 -0.33 2.60
N ILE A 84 -8.07 -1.51 2.29
CA ILE A 84 -7.08 -1.66 1.21
C ILE A 84 -7.65 -1.24 -0.14
N CYS A 85 -8.86 -1.69 -0.48
CA CYS A 85 -9.54 -1.28 -1.73
C CYS A 85 -9.73 0.25 -1.80
N THR A 86 -10.09 0.87 -0.67
CA THR A 86 -10.29 2.32 -0.60
C THR A 86 -8.97 3.08 -0.80
N SER A 87 -7.90 2.65 -0.14
CA SER A 87 -6.57 3.24 -0.31
C SER A 87 -6.08 3.08 -1.76
N PHE A 88 -6.35 1.95 -2.41
CA PHE A 88 -6.03 1.72 -3.81
C PHE A 88 -6.75 2.69 -4.74
N ILE A 89 -8.07 2.86 -4.60
CA ILE A 89 -8.87 3.80 -5.41
C ILE A 89 -8.37 5.24 -5.22
N ARG A 90 -8.04 5.65 -3.98
CA ARG A 90 -7.50 6.99 -3.72
C ARG A 90 -6.14 7.20 -4.37
N LYS A 91 -5.25 6.21 -4.31
CA LYS A 91 -3.94 6.27 -5.00
C LYS A 91 -4.10 6.26 -6.52
N ALA A 92 -4.98 5.43 -7.06
CA ALA A 92 -5.35 5.40 -8.49
C ALA A 92 -5.86 6.76 -8.98
N LYS A 93 -6.75 7.38 -8.21
CA LYS A 93 -7.30 8.70 -8.52
C LYS A 93 -6.26 9.82 -8.43
N ALA A 94 -5.29 9.72 -7.52
CA ALA A 94 -4.21 10.70 -7.38
C ALA A 94 -3.13 10.55 -8.47
N ALA A 95 -2.99 9.37 -9.08
CA ALA A 95 -2.01 9.08 -10.12
C ALA A 95 -2.51 9.35 -11.55
N ASP A 96 -3.80 9.65 -11.73
CA ASP A 96 -4.52 9.95 -12.98
C ASP A 96 -4.21 8.97 -14.14
N LYS A 97 -3.08 9.13 -14.84
CA LYS A 97 -2.70 8.37 -16.04
C LYS A 97 -1.54 7.39 -15.86
N SER A 98 -0.77 7.46 -14.77
CA SER A 98 0.42 6.60 -14.56
C SER A 98 0.10 5.21 -13.99
N ILE A 99 -1.13 4.98 -13.53
CA ILE A 99 -1.56 3.68 -12.95
C ILE A 99 -2.16 2.72 -13.99
N LEU A 100 -2.62 3.22 -15.14
CA LEU A 100 -3.18 2.42 -16.24
C LEU A 100 -2.29 1.24 -16.70
N PRO A 101 -0.95 1.36 -16.80
CA PRO A 101 -0.09 0.24 -17.17
C PRO A 101 -0.08 -0.91 -16.16
N HIS A 102 -0.41 -0.64 -14.89
CA HIS A 102 -0.37 -1.60 -13.79
C HIS A 102 -1.74 -2.24 -13.47
N MET A 103 -2.84 -1.65 -13.94
CA MET A 103 -4.20 -2.19 -13.72
C MET A 103 -4.55 -3.42 -14.56
N LYS A 104 -3.71 -3.80 -15.54
CA LYS A 104 -3.95 -5.00 -16.38
C LYS A 104 -3.70 -6.33 -15.67
N VAL A 105 -3.20 -6.33 -14.45
CA VAL A 105 -2.90 -7.54 -13.68
C VAL A 105 -4.09 -8.01 -12.83
N LEU A 106 -5.19 -7.25 -12.78
CA LEU A 106 -6.32 -7.50 -11.89
C LEU A 106 -7.40 -8.45 -12.47
N LEU A 107 -7.15 -9.07 -13.62
CA LEU A 107 -8.14 -9.85 -14.36
C LEU A 107 -7.50 -11.07 -15.01
N ILE A 108 -6.95 -11.96 -14.18
CA ILE A 108 -6.72 -13.38 -14.49
C ILE A 108 -7.06 -14.19 -13.25
#